data_AF-A0A356E2Q8-F1
#
_entry.id   AF-A0A356E2Q8-F1
#
_cell.length_a   1.000
_cell.length_b   1.000
_cell.length_c   1.000
_cell.angle_alpha   90.00
_cell.angle_beta   90.00
_cell.angle_gamma   90.00
#
_symmetry.space_group_name_H-M   'P 1'
#
loop_
_entity.id
_entity.type
_entity.pdbx_description
1 polymer ?
#
loop_
_entity_poly.entity_id
_entity_poly.type
_entity_poly.pdbx_seq_one_letter_code
_entity_poly.pdbx_strand_id
1 'polypeptide(L)'
;VAKWEMMAYVVSGFLAGVGGIAFAAVYTTVMPAQGQGFELYAIAGTVIGGTSLSGGAGSVFGTMIGVYIMSVLRAGLPSMDLQSQYQTFFTGVVVLGAVLLDIYRTKKSTEVRILSASDRYRQEMLLKLSQLQGDEAAAFKIEMNKEYRRLKREEKEQKAALRKQEKEFQRT
;
A
#
# COMPACT_ATOMS: atom_id res chain seq x y z
N VAL A 1 13.33 -11.38 7.35
CA VAL A 1 12.63 -10.08 7.20
C VAL A 1 13.55 -8.94 7.62
N ALA A 2 14.10 -8.98 8.84
CA ALA A 2 15.02 -7.98 9.39
C ALA A 2 16.20 -7.53 8.47
N LYS A 3 16.80 -8.43 7.68
CA LYS A 3 17.91 -8.07 6.76
C LYS A 3 17.48 -7.09 5.66
N TRP A 4 16.29 -7.30 5.06
CA TRP A 4 15.79 -6.46 3.97
C TRP A 4 15.28 -5.11 4.47
N GLU A 5 14.62 -5.11 5.62
CA GLU A 5 14.17 -3.89 6.29
C GLU A 5 15.37 -3.01 6.68
N MET A 6 16.41 -3.61 7.28
CA MET A 6 17.64 -2.90 7.64
C MET A 6 18.32 -2.29 6.41
N MET A 7 18.42 -3.04 5.30
CA MET A 7 18.96 -2.49 4.05
C MET A 7 18.14 -1.29 3.54
N ALA A 8 16.81 -1.35 3.62
CA ALA A 8 15.95 -0.24 3.18
C ALA A 8 16.18 1.03 4.02
N TYR A 9 16.31 0.90 5.34
CA TYR A 9 16.62 2.04 6.22
C TYR A 9 18.01 2.62 5.96
N VAL A 10 19.03 1.77 5.76
CA VAL A 10 20.39 2.22 5.46
C VAL A 10 20.43 2.99 4.13
N VAL A 11 19.78 2.46 3.09
CA VAL A 11 19.70 3.12 1.79
C VAL A 11 18.94 4.45 1.91
N SER A 12 17.78 4.47 2.58
CA SER A 12 17.02 5.70 2.81
C SER A 12 17.84 6.78 3.53
N GLY A 13 18.52 6.41 4.62
CA GLY A 13 19.38 7.33 5.39
C GLY A 13 20.57 7.84 4.56
N PHE A 14 21.19 6.97 3.77
CA PHE A 14 22.27 7.37 2.86
C PHE A 14 21.79 8.38 1.81
N LEU A 15 20.65 8.12 1.15
CA LEU A 15 20.09 9.06 0.17
C LEU A 15 19.66 10.38 0.81
N ALA A 16 19.07 10.35 2.01
CA ALA A 16 18.73 11.56 2.75
C ALA A 16 19.96 12.41 3.09
N GLY A 17 21.07 11.76 3.49
CA GLY A 17 22.35 12.42 3.72
C GLY A 17 22.91 13.08 2.46
N VAL A 18 22.93 12.36 1.33
CA VAL A 18 23.37 12.90 0.03
C VAL A 18 22.49 14.08 -0.40
N GLY A 19 21.17 13.97 -0.24
CA GLY A 19 20.23 15.06 -0.52
C GLY A 19 20.45 16.29 0.36
N GLY A 20 20.75 16.09 1.65
CA GLY A 20 21.10 17.17 2.58
C GLY A 20 22.38 17.90 2.20
N ILE A 21 23.42 17.17 1.80
CA ILE A 21 24.68 17.75 1.30
C ILE A 21 24.43 18.56 0.02
N ALA A 22 23.67 18.01 -0.93
CA ALA A 22 23.30 18.70 -2.16
C ALA A 22 22.50 19.99 -1.89
N PHE A 23 21.57 19.94 -0.93
CA PHE A 23 20.81 21.11 -0.50
C PHE A 23 21.74 22.19 0.09
N ALA A 24 22.63 21.82 1.02
CA ALA A 24 23.58 22.75 1.62
C ALA A 24 24.57 23.34 0.60
N ALA A 25 24.90 22.61 -0.47
CA ALA A 25 25.78 23.10 -1.53
C ALA A 25 25.11 24.17 -2.43
N VAL A 26 23.79 24.16 -2.57
CA VAL A 26 23.04 25.11 -3.41
C VAL A 26 22.76 26.42 -2.68
N TYR A 27 22.55 26.38 -1.36
CA TYR A 27 22.17 27.56 -0.58
C TYR A 27 23.36 28.11 0.22
N THR A 28 23.64 29.40 0.07
CA THR A 28 24.70 30.09 0.82
C THR A 28 24.42 30.19 2.32
N THR A 29 23.14 30.17 2.71
CA THR A 29 22.70 30.16 4.10
C THR A 29 21.56 29.16 4.26
N VAL A 30 21.64 28.31 5.27
CA VAL A 30 20.61 27.31 5.58
C VAL A 30 20.02 27.64 6.95
N MET A 31 18.77 28.09 6.95
CA MET A 31 18.00 28.26 8.18
C MET A 31 17.26 26.96 8.50
N PRO A 32 17.13 26.57 9.78
CA PRO A 32 16.44 25.34 10.18
C PRO A 32 14.97 25.32 9.75
N ALA A 33 14.35 26.50 9.61
CA ALA A 33 12.98 26.63 9.11
C ALA A 33 12.83 26.16 7.64
N GLN A 34 13.89 26.19 6.83
CA GLN A 34 13.82 25.86 5.40
C GLN A 34 13.58 24.36 5.13
N GLY A 35 13.91 23.48 6.08
CA GLY A 35 13.66 22.04 5.96
C GLY A 35 12.25 21.63 6.40
N GLN A 36 11.47 22.56 6.99
CA GLN A 36 10.13 22.25 7.46
C GLN A 36 9.23 21.80 6.30
N GLY A 37 8.54 20.68 6.49
CA GLY A 37 7.64 20.11 5.48
C GLY A 37 8.30 19.28 4.38
N PHE A 38 9.64 19.17 4.30
CA PHE A 38 10.30 18.30 3.29
C PHE A 38 9.83 16.86 3.35
N GLU A 39 9.58 16.35 4.55
CA GLU A 39 9.01 15.02 4.75
C GLU A 39 7.62 14.92 4.11
N LEU A 40 6.78 15.94 4.31
CA LEU A 40 5.43 15.98 3.76
C LEU A 40 5.45 16.04 2.23
N TYR A 41 6.36 16.83 1.65
CA TYR A 41 6.58 16.88 0.20
C TYR A 41 7.09 15.55 -0.36
N ALA A 42 8.00 14.88 0.36
CA ALA A 42 8.53 13.59 -0.05
C ALA A 42 7.42 12.51 -0.04
N ILE A 43 6.66 12.44 1.04
CA ILE A 43 5.52 11.51 1.16
C ILE A 43 4.51 11.79 0.05
N ALA A 44 4.08 13.04 -0.11
CA ALA A 44 3.09 13.38 -1.13
C ALA A 44 3.59 13.11 -2.55
N GLY A 45 4.85 13.42 -2.87
CA GLY A 45 5.44 13.11 -4.17
C GLY A 45 5.41 11.62 -4.49
N THR A 46 5.77 10.77 -3.53
CA THR A 46 5.74 9.30 -3.72
C THR A 46 4.33 8.74 -3.88
N VAL A 47 3.37 9.27 -3.12
CA VAL A 47 1.97 8.83 -3.16
C VAL A 47 1.25 9.31 -4.42
N ILE A 48 1.50 10.54 -4.87
CA ILE A 48 1.03 11.04 -6.17
C ILE A 48 1.55 10.13 -7.30
N GLY A 49 2.81 9.71 -7.19
CA GLY A 49 3.43 8.75 -8.10
C GLY A 49 2.87 7.32 -8.05
N GLY A 50 1.95 7.04 -7.11
CA GLY A 50 1.25 5.77 -7.01
C GLY A 50 1.90 4.74 -6.08
N THR A 51 2.85 5.16 -5.22
CA THR A 51 3.37 4.31 -4.14
C THR A 51 2.40 4.30 -2.97
N SER A 52 2.04 3.10 -2.50
CA SER A 52 1.11 2.96 -1.37
C SER A 52 1.80 3.19 -0.04
N LEU A 53 1.15 3.96 0.85
CA LEU A 53 1.61 4.16 2.23
C LEU A 53 1.53 2.87 3.06
N SER A 54 0.63 1.96 2.69
CA SER A 54 0.42 0.69 3.40
C SER A 54 1.46 -0.39 3.02
N GLY A 55 2.33 -0.09 2.05
CA GLY A 55 3.35 -1.00 1.53
C GLY A 55 2.81 -2.05 0.56
N GLY A 56 3.73 -2.74 -0.14
CA GLY A 56 3.41 -3.86 -1.03
C GLY A 56 2.98 -3.49 -2.46
N ALA A 57 2.75 -2.21 -2.76
CA ALA A 57 2.42 -1.73 -4.11
C ALA A 57 3.05 -0.36 -4.40
N GLY A 58 3.68 -0.23 -5.58
CA GLY A 58 4.29 1.02 -6.05
C GLY A 58 5.25 0.79 -7.21
N SER A 59 5.57 1.85 -7.94
CA SER A 59 6.58 1.81 -9.01
C SER A 59 7.59 2.94 -8.85
N VAL A 60 8.86 2.65 -9.12
CA VAL A 60 9.94 3.65 -9.08
C VAL A 60 9.71 4.74 -10.12
N PHE A 61 9.31 4.37 -11.33
CA PHE A 61 9.02 5.32 -12.41
C PHE A 61 7.85 6.25 -12.07
N GLY A 62 6.74 5.72 -11.53
CA GLY A 62 5.62 6.55 -11.09
C GLY A 62 6.02 7.51 -9.98
N THR A 63 6.82 7.03 -9.01
CA THR A 63 7.36 7.86 -7.93
C THR A 63 8.22 9.01 -8.45
N MET A 64 9.08 8.74 -9.44
CA MET A 64 9.93 9.78 -10.04
C MET A 64 9.10 10.89 -10.69
N ILE A 65 8.02 10.53 -11.39
CA ILE A 65 7.07 11.50 -11.97
C ILE A 65 6.34 12.28 -10.86
N GLY A 66 5.89 11.62 -9.80
CA GLY A 66 5.21 12.28 -8.68
C GLY A 66 6.11 13.28 -7.93
N VAL A 67 7.37 12.92 -7.67
CA VAL A 67 8.36 13.82 -7.07
C VAL A 67 8.70 14.98 -8.01
N TYR A 68 8.75 14.75 -9.32
CA TYR A 68 8.93 15.82 -10.30
C TYR A 68 7.76 16.82 -10.28
N ILE A 69 6.52 16.34 -10.23
CA ILE A 69 5.33 17.20 -10.09
C ILE A 69 5.41 18.03 -8.81
N MET A 70 5.80 17.43 -7.69
CA MET A 70 5.97 18.19 -6.44
C MET A 70 7.10 19.22 -6.51
N SER A 71 8.19 18.91 -7.23
CA SER A 71 9.29 19.86 -7.45
C SER A 71 8.83 21.07 -8.27
N VAL A 72 8.03 20.84 -9.31
CA VAL A 72 7.42 21.90 -10.12
C VAL A 72 6.45 22.73 -9.30
N LEU A 73 5.63 22.15 -8.42
CA LEU A 73 4.74 22.91 -7.54
C LEU A 73 5.53 23.76 -6.54
N ARG A 74 6.60 23.20 -5.96
CA ARG A 74 7.44 23.90 -4.97
C ARG A 74 8.21 25.08 -5.57
N ALA A 75 8.69 24.97 -6.80
CA ALA A 75 9.34 26.07 -7.50
C ALA A 75 8.34 27.00 -8.21
N GLY A 76 7.20 26.46 -8.65
CA GLY A 76 6.20 27.15 -9.46
C GLY A 76 5.25 28.03 -8.66
N LEU A 77 4.74 27.58 -7.51
CA LEU A 77 3.83 28.39 -6.69
C LEU A 77 4.46 29.73 -6.24
N PRO A 78 5.73 29.78 -5.77
CA PRO A 78 6.39 31.05 -5.50
C PRO A 78 6.60 31.91 -6.75
N SER A 79 6.81 31.30 -7.92
CA SER A 79 7.02 32.02 -9.19
C SER A 79 5.78 32.76 -9.68
N MET A 80 4.59 32.43 -9.16
CA MET A 80 3.33 33.09 -9.47
C MET A 80 3.03 34.28 -8.53
N ASP A 81 4.02 34.73 -7.74
CA ASP A 81 3.88 35.81 -6.75
C ASP A 81 2.79 35.53 -5.69
N LEU A 82 2.50 34.25 -5.46
CA LEU A 82 1.53 33.84 -4.43
C LEU A 82 2.12 34.04 -3.05
N GLN A 83 1.35 34.65 -2.16
CA GLN A 83 1.72 34.81 -0.76
C GLN A 83 1.97 33.44 -0.09
N SER A 84 2.94 33.37 0.83
CA SER A 84 3.36 32.12 1.50
C SER A 84 2.21 31.34 2.15
N GLN A 85 1.20 32.04 2.67
CA GLN A 85 -0.02 31.46 3.26
C GLN A 85 -0.77 30.60 2.23
N TYR A 86 -0.91 31.07 0.99
CA TYR A 86 -1.57 30.32 -0.08
C TYR A 86 -0.73 29.14 -0.55
N GLN A 87 0.60 29.28 -0.60
CA GLN A 87 1.49 28.17 -0.97
C GLN A 87 1.34 26.99 0.00
N THR A 88 1.27 27.26 1.30
CA THR A 88 1.02 26.26 2.34
C THR A 88 -0.36 25.63 2.20
N PHE A 89 -1.39 26.44 1.93
CA PHE A 89 -2.75 25.95 1.72
C PHE A 89 -2.86 24.98 0.54
N PHE A 90 -2.36 25.37 -0.64
CA PHE A 90 -2.38 24.51 -1.82
C PHE A 90 -1.55 23.24 -1.65
N THR A 91 -0.38 23.35 -1.01
CA THR A 91 0.42 22.18 -0.63
C THR A 91 -0.40 21.20 0.20
N GLY A 92 -1.07 21.69 1.26
CA GLY A 92 -1.91 20.86 2.13
C GLY A 92 -3.05 20.18 1.37
N VAL A 93 -3.73 20.91 0.48
CA VAL A 93 -4.80 20.37 -0.37
C VAL A 93 -4.27 19.23 -1.26
N VAL A 94 -3.12 19.41 -1.89
CA VAL A 94 -2.51 18.38 -2.75
C VAL A 94 -2.13 17.14 -1.94
N VAL A 95 -1.53 17.31 -0.76
CA VAL A 95 -1.15 16.21 0.13
C VAL A 95 -2.39 15.44 0.60
N LEU A 96 -3.42 16.15 1.07
CA LEU A 96 -4.68 15.53 1.50
C LEU A 96 -5.34 14.77 0.34
N GLY A 97 -5.37 15.36 -0.85
CA GLY A 97 -5.86 14.71 -2.06
C GLY A 97 -5.09 13.43 -2.39
N ALA A 98 -3.75 13.47 -2.30
CA ALA A 98 -2.90 12.31 -2.53
C ALA A 98 -3.18 11.17 -1.54
N VAL A 99 -3.27 11.48 -0.24
CA VAL A 99 -3.55 10.50 0.81
C VAL A 99 -4.96 9.90 0.68
N LEU A 100 -5.97 10.73 0.39
CA LEU A 100 -7.34 10.23 0.19
C LEU A 100 -7.42 9.28 -1.02
N LEU A 101 -6.73 9.63 -2.09
CA LEU A 101 -6.62 8.80 -3.28
C LEU A 101 -5.89 7.48 -2.97
N ASP A 102 -4.82 7.50 -2.17
CA ASP A 102 -4.12 6.28 -1.74
C ASP A 102 -5.01 5.35 -0.92
N ILE A 103 -5.74 5.90 0.06
CA ILE A 103 -6.70 5.14 0.88
C ILE A 103 -7.77 4.51 -0.01
N TYR A 104 -8.30 5.27 -0.97
CA TYR A 104 -9.31 4.77 -1.90
C TYR A 104 -8.78 3.64 -2.79
N ARG A 105 -7.55 3.77 -3.32
CA ARG A 105 -6.89 2.73 -4.14
C ARG A 105 -6.59 1.47 -3.34
N THR A 106 -6.06 1.62 -2.13
CA THR A 106 -5.69 0.51 -1.25
C THR A 106 -6.90 -0.34 -0.88
N LYS A 107 -8.05 0.28 -0.57
CA LYS A 107 -9.30 -0.46 -0.26
C LYS A 107 -9.77 -1.39 -1.38
N LYS A 108 -9.50 -1.05 -2.64
CA LYS A 108 -9.89 -1.86 -3.79
C LYS A 108 -8.93 -3.03 -4.04
N SER A 109 -7.67 -2.91 -3.60
CA SER A 109 -6.63 -3.93 -3.81
C SER A 109 -6.56 -4.98 -2.70
N THR A 110 -7.12 -4.74 -1.52
CA THR A 110 -7.16 -5.72 -0.41
C THR A 110 -8.17 -6.86 -0.65
N GLU A 111 -8.95 -6.84 -1.72
CA GLU A 111 -9.54 -8.06 -2.29
C GLU A 111 -8.48 -8.86 -3.09
N VAL A 112 -7.30 -9.09 -2.49
CA VAL A 112 -6.46 -10.18 -2.98
C VAL A 112 -7.23 -11.45 -2.65
N ARG A 113 -7.77 -12.08 -3.70
CA ARG A 113 -8.16 -13.48 -3.76
C ARG A 113 -7.02 -14.31 -3.18
N ILE A 114 -7.01 -14.51 -1.87
CA ILE A 114 -6.63 -15.81 -1.35
C ILE A 114 -7.63 -16.73 -2.03
N LEU A 115 -7.19 -17.47 -3.06
CA LEU A 115 -7.90 -18.67 -3.46
C LEU A 115 -7.98 -19.46 -2.16
N SER A 116 -9.15 -19.43 -1.54
CA SER A 116 -9.33 -20.00 -0.22
C SER A 116 -9.10 -21.50 -0.36
N ALA A 117 -8.67 -22.17 0.70
CA ALA A 117 -8.46 -23.63 0.65
C ALA A 117 -9.74 -24.34 0.16
N SER A 118 -10.90 -23.73 0.41
CA SER A 118 -12.21 -24.15 -0.09
C SER A 118 -12.35 -24.10 -1.62
N ASP A 119 -11.78 -23.09 -2.29
CA ASP A 119 -11.83 -22.96 -3.76
C ASP A 119 -10.97 -24.02 -4.45
N ARG A 120 -9.78 -24.33 -3.90
CA ARG A 120 -8.92 -25.41 -4.40
C ARG A 120 -9.59 -26.77 -4.24
N TYR A 121 -10.17 -27.04 -3.07
CA TYR A 121 -10.88 -28.28 -2.78
C TYR A 121 -12.05 -28.50 -3.75
N ARG A 122 -12.82 -27.44 -4.03
CA ARG A 122 -13.95 -27.51 -4.96
C ARG A 122 -13.50 -27.86 -6.38
N GLN A 123 -12.37 -27.32 -6.84
CA GLN A 123 -11.84 -27.64 -8.16
C GLN A 123 -11.34 -29.08 -8.26
N GLU A 124 -10.58 -29.56 -7.28
CA GLU A 124 -10.10 -30.95 -7.26
C GLU A 124 -11.27 -31.96 -7.23
N MET A 125 -12.29 -31.70 -6.43
CA MET A 125 -13.43 -32.60 -6.30
C MET A 125 -14.37 -32.52 -7.52
N LEU A 126 -14.46 -31.38 -8.20
CA LEU A 126 -15.19 -31.26 -9.49
C LEU A 126 -14.51 -32.05 -10.62
N LEU A 127 -13.18 -32.06 -10.65
CA LEU A 127 -12.42 -32.91 -11.57
C LEU A 127 -12.68 -34.40 -11.29
N LYS A 128 -12.67 -34.82 -10.02
CA LYS A 128 -13.05 -36.20 -9.63
C LYS A 128 -14.49 -36.54 -10.01
N LEU A 129 -15.44 -35.59 -9.85
CA LEU A 129 -16.84 -35.76 -10.27
C LEU A 129 -16.99 -35.99 -11.78
N SER A 130 -16.18 -35.36 -12.63
CA SER A 130 -16.23 -35.59 -14.09
C SER A 130 -15.75 -36.98 -14.52
N GLN A 131 -14.97 -37.66 -13.67
CA GLN A 131 -14.46 -39.01 -13.95
C GLN A 131 -15.39 -40.13 -13.44
N LEU A 132 -16.38 -39.79 -12.59
CA LEU A 132 -17.35 -40.74 -12.04
C LEU A 132 -18.66 -40.67 -12.85
N GLN A 133 -19.22 -41.82 -13.22
CA GLN A 133 -20.51 -41.92 -13.91
C GLN A 133 -21.59 -42.57 -13.03
N GLY A 134 -22.83 -42.11 -13.14
CA GLY A 134 -23.99 -42.75 -12.50
C GLY A 134 -24.24 -42.36 -11.03
N ASP A 135 -24.90 -43.24 -10.27
CA ASP A 135 -25.36 -43.01 -8.89
C ASP A 135 -24.22 -42.68 -7.88
N GLU A 136 -23.00 -43.15 -8.14
CA GLU A 136 -21.81 -42.80 -7.34
C GLU A 136 -21.48 -41.30 -7.39
N ALA A 137 -21.73 -40.64 -8.52
CA ALA A 137 -21.52 -39.20 -8.65
C ALA A 137 -22.50 -38.41 -7.78
N ALA A 138 -23.73 -38.92 -7.57
CA ALA A 138 -24.72 -38.26 -6.73
C ALA A 138 -24.33 -38.34 -5.24
N ALA A 139 -23.90 -39.51 -4.77
CA ALA A 139 -23.42 -39.71 -3.40
C ALA A 139 -22.18 -38.84 -3.11
N PHE A 140 -21.20 -38.84 -4.02
CA PHE A 140 -19.99 -38.04 -3.91
C PHE A 140 -20.26 -36.53 -3.92
N LYS A 141 -21.25 -36.06 -4.71
CA LYS A 141 -21.65 -34.64 -4.73
C LYS A 141 -22.25 -34.17 -3.41
N ILE A 142 -22.99 -35.05 -2.72
CA ILE A 142 -23.55 -34.79 -1.39
C ILE A 142 -22.42 -34.68 -0.36
N GLU A 143 -21.48 -35.61 -0.38
CA GLU A 143 -20.32 -35.64 0.51
C GLU A 143 -19.41 -34.42 0.29
N MET A 144 -19.08 -34.13 -0.97
CA MET A 144 -18.33 -32.93 -1.36
C MET A 144 -19.00 -31.65 -0.84
N ASN A 145 -20.33 -31.53 -0.93
CA ASN A 145 -21.04 -30.35 -0.48
C ASN A 145 -21.09 -30.22 1.05
N LYS A 146 -21.13 -31.35 1.79
CA LYS A 146 -20.97 -31.36 3.25
C LYS A 146 -19.56 -30.88 3.64
N GLU A 147 -18.54 -31.44 3.02
CA GLU A 147 -17.15 -31.13 3.34
C GLU A 147 -16.80 -29.68 2.96
N TYR A 148 -17.25 -29.21 1.79
CA TYR A 148 -17.12 -27.81 1.38
C TYR A 148 -17.74 -26.84 2.37
N ARG A 149 -18.93 -27.15 2.90
CA ARG A 149 -19.60 -26.33 3.93
C ARG A 149 -18.85 -26.33 5.27
N ARG A 150 -18.21 -27.44 5.63
CA ARG A 150 -17.38 -27.55 6.83
C ARG A 150 -16.12 -26.69 6.71
N LEU A 151 -15.35 -26.86 5.64
CA LEU A 151 -14.15 -26.07 5.35
C LEU A 151 -14.45 -24.56 5.32
N LYS A 152 -15.58 -24.17 4.71
CA LYS A 152 -15.99 -22.76 4.67
C LYS A 152 -16.38 -22.19 6.04
N ARG A 153 -16.87 -23.01 6.97
CA ARG A 153 -17.10 -22.60 8.36
C ARG A 153 -15.77 -22.42 9.11
N GLU A 154 -14.86 -23.39 8.97
CA GLU A 154 -13.52 -23.35 9.59
C GLU A 154 -12.71 -22.13 9.11
N GLU A 155 -12.75 -21.80 7.81
CA GLU A 155 -12.11 -20.58 7.30
C GLU A 155 -12.73 -19.31 7.88
N LYS A 156 -14.06 -19.26 8.03
CA LYS A 156 -14.75 -18.09 8.60
C LYS A 156 -14.38 -17.91 10.07
N GLU A 157 -14.23 -19.00 10.82
CA GLU A 157 -13.78 -19.01 12.21
C GLU A 157 -12.31 -18.60 12.34
N GLN A 158 -11.41 -19.16 11.53
CA GLN A 158 -10.00 -18.76 11.49
C GLN A 158 -9.85 -17.27 11.17
N LYS A 159 -10.56 -16.77 10.15
CA LYS A 159 -10.50 -15.35 9.75
C LYS A 159 -11.06 -14.43 10.84
N ALA A 160 -12.06 -14.88 11.60
CA ALA A 160 -12.58 -14.15 12.75
C ALA A 160 -11.60 -14.13 13.94
N ALA A 161 -10.90 -15.24 14.19
CA ALA A 161 -9.86 -15.33 15.21
C ALA A 161 -8.65 -14.46 14.88
N LEU A 162 -8.19 -14.48 13.62
CA LEU A 162 -7.09 -13.63 13.15
C LEU A 162 -7.41 -12.14 13.32
N ARG A 163 -8.64 -11.72 12.98
CA ARG A 163 -9.11 -10.35 13.20
C ARG A 163 -9.18 -9.94 14.67
N LYS A 164 -9.38 -10.90 15.59
CA LYS A 164 -9.30 -10.63 17.03
C LYS A 164 -7.84 -10.44 17.47
N GLN A 165 -6.93 -11.29 17.01
CA GLN A 165 -5.50 -11.15 17.28
C GLN A 165 -4.93 -9.85 16.71
N GLU A 166 -5.28 -9.46 15.49
CA GLU A 166 -4.88 -8.16 14.92
C GLU A 166 -5.34 -6.98 15.79
N LYS A 167 -6.58 -7.04 16.31
CA LYS A 167 -7.12 -5.99 17.20
C LYS A 167 -6.43 -5.95 18.56
N GLU A 168 -5.98 -7.08 19.08
CA GLU A 168 -5.19 -7.13 20.33
C GLU A 168 -3.76 -6.63 20.11
N PHE A 169 -3.14 -7.02 19.00
CA PHE A 169 -1.80 -6.57 18.63
C PHE A 169 -1.73 -5.05 18.39
N GLN A 170 -2.77 -4.45 17.80
CA GLN A 170 -2.85 -2.99 17.62
C GLN A 170 -3.10 -2.19 18.90
N ARG A 171 -3.48 -2.84 20.02
CA ARG A 171 -3.71 -2.19 21.31
C ARG A 171 -2.49 -2.20 22.23
N THR A 172 -1.45 -2.94 21.88
CA THR A 172 -0.20 -3.05 22.65
C THR A 172 0.86 -2.17 21.99
#